data_AF-A0A060CII1-F1
#
_entry.id   AF-A0A060CII1-F1
#
_cell.length_a   1.000
_cell.length_b   1.000
_cell.length_c   1.000
_cell.angle_alpha   90.00
_cell.angle_beta   90.00
_cell.angle_gamma   90.00
#
_symmetry.space_group_name_H-M   'P 1'
#
loop_
_entity.id
_entity.type
_entity.pdbx_description
1 polymer ?
#
loop_
_entity_poly.entity_id
_entity_poly.type
_entity_poly.pdbx_seq_one_letter_code
_entity_poly.pdbx_strand_id
1 'polypeptide(L)'
;SSAQPATAYTISPEFQSFYDRSGGLPIFGYPVSAPLAEAGQLVQYFERQRFELHPENAGSAYEVLLGRLGVADADVKELIDSEPFLPVSVTTQNDPACDLFPETGHRACQGFRDYWRSRWVEFGDSGVSY
;
A
#
# COMPACT_ATOMS: atom_id res chain seq x y z
N SER A 1 -24.02 13.24 4.53
CA SER A 1 -22.69 13.33 5.16
C SER A 1 -22.59 12.20 6.15
N SER A 2 -21.86 11.13 5.82
CA SER A 2 -21.69 9.99 6.72
C SER A 2 -20.32 10.12 7.36
N ALA A 3 -20.25 10.75 8.52
CA ALA A 3 -19.06 10.65 9.34
C ALA A 3 -18.93 9.19 9.78
N GLN A 4 -17.98 8.45 9.21
CA GLN A 4 -17.63 7.14 9.75
C GLN A 4 -17.14 7.34 11.19
N PRO A 5 -17.64 6.57 12.18
CA PRO A 5 -17.17 6.71 13.55
C PRO A 5 -15.70 6.31 13.62
N ALA A 6 -14.91 7.06 14.40
CA ALA A 6 -13.61 6.58 14.84
C ALA A 6 -13.82 5.19 15.47
N THR A 7 -13.01 4.23 15.07
CA THR A 7 -13.10 2.85 15.56
C THR A 7 -12.79 2.82 17.06
N ALA A 8 -13.25 1.78 17.75
CA ALA A 8 -12.91 1.58 19.17
C ALA A 8 -11.44 1.15 19.40
N TYR A 9 -10.68 1.01 18.31
CA TYR A 9 -9.29 0.54 18.34
C TYR A 9 -8.31 1.70 18.32
N THR A 10 -7.24 1.55 19.06
CA THR A 10 -6.10 2.47 19.04
C THR A 10 -4.99 1.88 18.18
N ILE A 11 -4.19 2.75 17.56
CA ILE A 11 -2.98 2.33 16.85
C ILE A 11 -2.00 1.77 17.87
N SER A 12 -1.39 0.62 17.58
CA SER A 12 -0.38 0.02 18.44
C SER A 12 0.86 0.91 18.50
N PRO A 13 1.55 1.04 19.66
CA PRO A 13 2.76 1.85 19.78
C PRO A 13 3.84 1.52 18.74
N GLU A 14 3.97 0.24 18.39
CA GLU A 14 4.89 -0.29 17.37
C GLU A 14 4.63 0.29 15.98
N PHE A 15 3.39 0.70 15.70
CA PHE A 15 2.94 1.17 14.38
C PHE A 15 2.72 2.68 14.31
N GLN A 16 2.56 3.36 15.46
CA GLN A 16 2.23 4.78 15.53
C GLN A 16 3.20 5.63 14.71
N SER A 17 4.51 5.42 14.91
CA SER A 17 5.52 6.23 14.23
C SER A 17 5.56 6.02 12.73
N PHE A 18 5.26 4.80 12.25
CA PHE A 18 5.15 4.51 10.82
C PHE A 18 3.88 5.13 10.24
N TYR A 19 2.74 4.98 10.91
CA TYR A 19 1.46 5.57 10.51
C TYR A 19 1.58 7.08 10.28
N ASP A 20 2.15 7.81 11.24
CA ASP A 20 2.25 9.27 11.19
C ASP A 20 3.17 9.76 10.06
N ARG A 21 4.31 9.09 9.85
CA ARG A 21 5.28 9.49 8.82
C ARG A 21 4.89 9.07 7.40
N SER A 22 4.14 7.98 7.27
CA SER A 22 3.78 7.40 5.97
C SER A 22 2.40 7.86 5.45
N GLY A 23 1.89 8.99 5.98
CA GLY A 23 0.71 9.68 5.45
C GLY A 23 -0.58 9.50 6.25
N GLY A 24 -0.58 8.68 7.31
CA GLY A 24 -1.63 8.61 8.33
C GLY A 24 -3.04 8.35 7.79
N LEU A 25 -4.03 9.02 8.38
CA LEU A 25 -5.45 8.84 8.10
C LEU A 25 -5.83 8.95 6.61
N PRO A 26 -5.32 9.93 5.83
CA PRO A 26 -5.56 10.01 4.39
C PRO A 26 -5.15 8.76 3.60
N ILE A 27 -4.11 8.05 4.03
CA ILE A 27 -3.56 6.90 3.30
C ILE A 27 -4.10 5.59 3.87
N PHE A 28 -4.06 5.41 5.19
CA PHE A 28 -4.33 4.12 5.84
C PHE A 28 -5.74 4.02 6.42
N GLY A 29 -6.35 5.14 6.81
CA GLY A 29 -7.64 5.16 7.49
C GLY A 29 -7.52 4.87 8.99
N TYR A 30 -8.65 4.58 9.63
CA TYR A 30 -8.70 4.22 11.05
C TYR A 30 -8.27 2.75 11.28
N PRO A 31 -7.73 2.40 12.46
CA PRO A 31 -7.45 1.00 12.81
C PRO A 31 -8.77 0.22 12.94
N VAL A 32 -8.93 -0.91 12.27
CA VAL A 32 -10.16 -1.73 12.33
C VAL A 32 -9.98 -2.98 13.21
N SER A 33 -8.80 -3.16 13.80
CA SER A 33 -8.50 -4.22 14.76
C SER A 33 -7.62 -3.75 15.91
N ALA A 34 -7.63 -4.52 17.00
CA ALA A 34 -6.50 -4.54 17.95
C ALA A 34 -5.26 -5.15 17.27
N PRO A 35 -4.04 -4.91 17.77
CA PRO A 35 -2.86 -5.65 17.31
C PRO A 35 -3.00 -7.14 17.69
N LEU A 36 -2.57 -8.02 16.79
CA LEU A 36 -2.65 -9.48 16.96
C LEU A 36 -1.41 -10.16 16.40
N ALA A 37 -1.13 -11.37 16.89
CA ALA A 37 -0.09 -12.22 16.32
C ALA A 37 -0.66 -13.03 15.15
N GLU A 38 -0.07 -12.89 13.95
CA GLU A 38 -0.45 -13.63 12.74
C GLU A 38 0.83 -14.10 12.05
N ALA A 39 0.92 -15.39 11.70
CA ALA A 39 2.08 -15.98 11.02
C ALA A 39 3.46 -15.68 11.65
N GLY A 40 3.53 -15.44 12.96
CA GLY A 40 4.77 -15.11 13.67
C GLY A 40 5.11 -13.62 13.73
N GLN A 41 4.23 -12.75 13.24
CA GLN A 41 4.41 -11.31 13.22
C GLN A 41 3.35 -10.62 14.06
N LEU A 42 3.69 -9.45 14.61
CA LEU A 42 2.68 -8.54 15.14
C LEU A 42 2.02 -7.83 13.95
N VAL A 43 0.70 -7.85 13.91
CA VAL A 43 -0.11 -7.32 12.81
C VAL A 43 -1.20 -6.41 13.37
N GLN A 44 -1.51 -5.33 12.64
CA GLN A 44 -2.73 -4.55 12.88
C GLN A 44 -3.40 -4.18 11.56
N TYR A 45 -4.71 -4.32 11.50
CA TYR A 45 -5.51 -3.96 10.34
C TYR A 45 -6.05 -2.53 10.48
N PHE A 46 -5.99 -1.80 9.37
CA PHE A 46 -6.57 -0.48 9.15
C PHE A 46 -7.58 -0.57 8.00
N GLU A 47 -8.41 0.45 7.83
CA GLU A 47 -9.43 0.47 6.76
C GLU A 47 -8.84 0.20 5.35
N ARG A 48 -7.59 0.60 5.10
CA ARG A 48 -6.97 0.48 3.77
C ARG A 48 -5.70 -0.34 3.74
N GLN A 49 -5.11 -0.68 4.89
CA GLN A 49 -3.92 -1.52 4.92
C GLN A 49 -3.77 -2.42 6.14
N ARG A 50 -2.99 -3.49 5.97
CA ARG A 50 -2.47 -4.32 7.05
C ARG A 50 -1.02 -3.93 7.32
N PHE A 51 -0.70 -3.62 8.57
CA PHE A 51 0.68 -3.36 8.98
C PHE A 51 1.27 -4.63 9.59
N GLU A 52 2.51 -4.93 9.24
CA GLU A 52 3.26 -6.11 9.65
C GLU A 52 4.56 -5.66 10.29
N LEU A 53 4.81 -6.06 11.54
CA LEU A 53 6.09 -5.79 12.21
C LEU A 53 7.11 -6.85 11.82
N HIS A 54 8.31 -6.39 11.46
CA HIS A 54 9.47 -7.17 11.05
C HIS A 54 10.66 -6.86 11.97
N PRO A 55 10.77 -7.53 13.15
CA PRO A 55 11.85 -7.29 14.11
C PRO A 55 13.26 -7.53 13.53
N GLU A 56 13.38 -8.38 12.52
CA GLU A 56 14.62 -8.62 11.77
C GLU A 56 15.15 -7.37 11.07
N ASN A 57 14.29 -6.37 10.84
CA ASN A 57 14.62 -5.09 10.20
C ASN A 57 14.66 -3.93 11.21
N ALA A 58 14.75 -4.20 12.51
CA ALA A 58 14.67 -3.19 13.56
C ALA A 58 15.64 -2.02 13.35
N GLY A 59 15.13 -0.79 13.54
CA GLY A 59 15.88 0.46 13.36
C GLY A 59 16.02 0.92 11.91
N SER A 60 15.38 0.23 10.95
CA SER A 60 15.34 0.64 9.55
C SER A 60 13.97 1.18 9.14
N ALA A 61 13.86 1.71 7.92
CA ALA A 61 12.58 2.08 7.31
C ALA A 61 11.67 0.86 7.03
N TYR A 62 12.20 -0.37 7.12
CA TYR A 62 11.52 -1.62 6.78
C TYR A 62 11.11 -2.44 8.01
N GLU A 63 11.19 -1.85 9.21
CA GLU A 63 10.72 -2.49 10.45
C GLU A 63 9.20 -2.69 10.44
N VAL A 64 8.46 -1.82 9.74
CA VAL A 64 7.02 -1.98 9.50
C VAL A 64 6.80 -2.05 7.99
N LEU A 65 6.19 -3.15 7.54
CA LEU A 65 5.82 -3.36 6.14
C LEU A 65 4.30 -3.37 5.97
N LEU A 66 3.86 -3.05 4.75
CA LEU A 66 2.46 -3.14 4.36
C LEU A 66 2.18 -4.52 3.78
N GLY A 67 1.13 -5.17 4.27
CA GLY A 67 0.65 -6.41 3.69
C GLY A 67 0.18 -6.22 2.25
N ARG A 68 0.42 -7.20 1.39
CA ARG A 68 0.03 -7.19 -0.03
C ARG A 68 -1.48 -7.47 -0.21
N LEU A 69 -2.33 -6.70 0.49
CA LEU A 69 -3.77 -6.93 0.54
C LEU A 69 -4.43 -6.93 -0.84
N GLY A 70 -3.95 -6.10 -1.77
CA GLY A 70 -4.46 -6.08 -3.15
C GLY A 70 -4.22 -7.38 -3.90
N VAL A 71 -3.06 -8.02 -3.71
CA VAL A 71 -2.75 -9.31 -4.31
C VAL A 71 -3.56 -10.42 -3.65
N ALA A 72 -3.66 -10.41 -2.31
CA ALA A 72 -4.46 -11.38 -1.59
C ALA A 72 -5.95 -11.32 -2.00
N ASP A 73 -6.54 -10.12 -2.11
CA ASP A 73 -7.92 -9.94 -2.56
C ASP A 73 -8.11 -10.33 -4.04
N ALA A 74 -7.15 -9.99 -4.90
CA ALA A 74 -7.18 -10.40 -6.31
C ALA A 74 -7.11 -11.92 -6.47
N ASP A 75 -6.28 -12.61 -5.68
CA ASP A 75 -6.18 -14.08 -5.68
C ASP A 75 -7.50 -14.72 -5.24
N VAL A 76 -8.07 -14.25 -4.13
CA VAL A 76 -9.39 -14.70 -3.63
C VAL A 76 -10.51 -14.49 -4.66
N LYS A 77 -10.41 -13.43 -5.47
CA LYS A 77 -11.38 -13.11 -6.53
C LYS A 77 -11.04 -13.73 -7.88
N GLU A 78 -9.97 -14.54 -7.97
CA GLU A 78 -9.48 -15.15 -9.21
C GLU A 78 -9.16 -14.12 -10.31
N LEU A 79 -8.69 -12.93 -9.90
CA LEU A 79 -8.37 -11.80 -10.78
C LEU A 79 -6.90 -11.72 -11.16
N ILE A 80 -6.01 -12.47 -10.51
CA ILE A 80 -4.55 -12.37 -10.73
C ILE A 80 -4.16 -12.56 -12.21
N ASP A 81 -4.86 -13.45 -12.92
CA ASP A 81 -4.61 -13.71 -14.34
C ASP A 81 -5.50 -12.86 -15.28
N SER A 82 -6.30 -11.94 -14.74
CA SER A 82 -7.15 -11.06 -15.54
C SER A 82 -6.36 -9.92 -16.17
N GLU A 83 -6.83 -9.42 -17.32
CA GLU A 83 -6.15 -8.38 -18.11
C GLU A 83 -5.65 -7.16 -17.29
N PRO A 84 -6.37 -6.64 -16.28
CA PRO A 84 -5.88 -5.54 -15.44
C PRO A 84 -4.59 -5.84 -14.65
N PHE A 85 -4.31 -7.11 -14.36
CA PHE A 85 -3.13 -7.56 -13.58
C PHE A 85 -2.00 -8.08 -14.46
N LEU A 86 -2.23 -8.21 -15.78
CA LEU A 86 -1.19 -8.64 -16.72
C LEU A 86 -0.30 -7.45 -17.12
N PRO A 87 1.01 -7.66 -17.33
CA PRO A 87 1.90 -6.63 -17.84
C PRO A 87 1.55 -6.29 -19.29
N VAL A 88 1.76 -5.03 -19.67
CA VAL A 88 1.65 -4.57 -21.05
C VAL A 88 3.02 -4.60 -21.72
N SER A 89 3.05 -4.79 -23.04
CA SER A 89 4.31 -4.73 -23.78
C SER A 89 4.94 -3.35 -23.64
N VAL A 90 6.26 -3.27 -23.43
CA VAL A 90 6.98 -1.97 -23.35
C VAL A 90 6.98 -1.20 -24.68
N THR A 91 6.56 -1.84 -25.78
CA THR A 91 6.33 -1.20 -27.08
C THR A 91 4.90 -0.72 -27.26
N THR A 92 4.02 -0.97 -26.29
CA THR A 92 2.64 -0.46 -26.28
C THR A 92 2.70 1.07 -26.32
N GLN A 93 1.95 1.63 -27.24
CA GLN A 93 1.94 3.04 -27.65
C GLN A 93 2.07 4.03 -26.48
N ASN A 94 2.86 5.09 -26.67
CA ASN A 94 2.92 6.25 -25.76
C ASN A 94 1.52 6.85 -25.63
N ASP A 95 0.81 6.51 -24.55
CA ASP A 95 -0.41 7.20 -24.15
C ASP A 95 0.00 8.37 -23.24
N PRO A 96 -0.20 9.64 -23.66
CA PRO A 96 0.15 10.80 -22.83
C PRO A 96 -0.65 10.88 -21.53
N ALA A 97 -1.72 10.08 -21.36
CA ALA A 97 -2.46 9.94 -20.12
C ALA A 97 -1.93 8.82 -19.20
N CYS A 98 -0.86 8.13 -19.58
CA CYS A 98 -0.26 7.04 -18.81
C CYS A 98 1.25 7.22 -18.59
N ASP A 99 1.74 6.73 -17.46
CA ASP A 99 3.16 6.51 -17.17
C ASP A 99 3.43 5.01 -17.18
N LEU A 100 4.37 4.54 -18.01
CA LEU A 100 4.82 3.15 -18.06
C LEU A 100 5.99 2.93 -17.10
N PHE A 101 5.94 1.84 -16.34
CA PHE A 101 7.01 1.35 -15.47
C PHE A 101 7.65 0.13 -16.13
N PRO A 102 8.74 0.28 -16.91
CA PRO A 102 9.29 -0.80 -17.72
C PRO A 102 9.83 -1.98 -16.89
N GLU A 103 10.21 -1.74 -15.64
CA GLU A 103 10.70 -2.75 -14.70
C GLU A 103 9.64 -3.80 -14.38
N THR A 104 8.36 -3.39 -14.35
CA THR A 104 7.22 -4.26 -14.02
C THR A 104 6.30 -4.52 -15.21
N GLY A 105 6.41 -3.72 -16.28
CA GLY A 105 5.51 -3.76 -17.42
C GLY A 105 4.11 -3.22 -17.12
N HIS A 106 3.89 -2.52 -16.00
CA HIS A 106 2.61 -1.91 -15.66
C HIS A 106 2.59 -0.41 -15.97
N ARG A 107 1.38 0.16 -16.06
CA ARG A 107 1.19 1.59 -16.32
C ARG A 107 0.21 2.22 -15.33
N ALA A 108 0.53 3.42 -14.85
CA ALA A 108 -0.41 4.26 -14.09
C ALA A 108 -1.05 5.27 -15.03
N CYS A 109 -2.37 5.31 -15.09
CA CYS A 109 -3.09 6.15 -16.05
C CYS A 109 -4.11 7.07 -15.38
N GLN A 110 -4.46 8.16 -16.07
CA GLN A 110 -5.60 9.03 -15.76
C GLN A 110 -5.59 9.55 -14.30
N GLY A 111 -6.75 9.67 -13.66
CA GLY A 111 -6.87 10.23 -12.31
C GLY A 111 -6.07 9.47 -11.24
N PHE A 112 -5.82 8.17 -11.44
CA PHE A 112 -4.92 7.42 -10.55
C PHE A 112 -3.47 7.90 -10.69
N ARG A 113 -2.99 8.11 -11.91
CA ARG A 113 -1.67 8.70 -12.17
C ARG A 113 -1.54 10.08 -11.54
N ASP A 114 -2.55 10.92 -11.70
CA ASP A 114 -2.52 12.29 -11.17
C ASP A 114 -2.51 12.29 -9.64
N TYR A 115 -3.34 11.43 -9.02
CA TYR A 115 -3.32 11.19 -7.57
C TYR A 115 -1.94 10.73 -7.10
N TRP A 116 -1.38 9.71 -7.76
CA TRP A 116 -0.09 9.12 -7.41
C TRP A 116 1.02 10.16 -7.48
N ARG A 117 1.09 10.94 -8.56
CA ARG A 117 2.06 12.05 -8.71
C ARG A 117 1.91 13.14 -7.65
N SER A 118 0.69 13.44 -7.19
CA SER A 118 0.44 14.51 -6.22
C SER A 118 0.80 14.17 -4.78
N ARG A 119 0.87 12.87 -4.44
CA ARG A 119 1.08 12.40 -3.06
C ARG A 119 2.38 11.64 -2.86
N TRP A 120 3.08 11.31 -3.94
CA TRP A 120 4.37 10.66 -3.83
C TRP A 120 5.41 11.63 -3.26
N VAL A 121 5.97 11.27 -2.10
CA VAL A 121 7.15 11.89 -1.50
C VAL A 121 8.36 11.39 -2.29
N GLU A 122 9.15 12.30 -2.86
CA GLU A 122 10.51 11.99 -3.32
C GLU A 122 11.36 11.55 -2.12
N PHE A 123 11.34 10.26 -1.80
CA PHE A 123 12.31 9.65 -0.91
C PHE A 123 13.60 9.34 -1.67
N GLY A 124 14.21 10.31 -2.35
CA GLY A 124 15.61 10.30 -2.81
C GLY A 124 16.11 9.17 -3.72
N ASP A 125 15.33 8.10 -3.93
CA ASP A 125 15.72 6.88 -4.62
C ASP A 125 14.68 6.58 -5.69
N SER A 126 15.17 6.46 -6.92
CA SER A 126 14.38 6.05 -8.07
C SER A 126 13.89 4.61 -7.88
N GLY A 127 12.58 4.45 -7.72
CA GLY A 127 11.88 3.35 -8.38
C GLY A 127 11.69 2.03 -7.63
N VAL A 128 11.54 2.02 -6.31
CA VAL A 128 10.99 0.83 -5.64
C VAL A 128 9.91 1.21 -4.63
N SER A 129 8.65 1.00 -5.01
CA SER A 129 7.59 0.68 -4.06
C SER A 129 7.45 -0.84 -4.05
N TYR A 130 7.43 -1.44 -2.87
CA TYR A 130 6.85 -2.77 -2.66
C TYR A 130 5.51 -2.62 -1.95
#